data_AF-D7DAW3-F1
#
_entry.id   AF-D7DAW3-F1
#
_cell.length_a   1.000
_cell.length_b   1.000
_cell.length_c   1.000
_cell.angle_alpha   90.00
_cell.angle_beta   90.00
_cell.angle_gamma   90.00
#
_symmetry.space_group_name_H-M   'P 1'
#
loop_
_entity.id
_entity.type
_entity.pdbx_description
1 polymer ?
#
loop_
_entity_poly.entity_id
_entity_poly.type
_entity_poly.pdbx_seq_one_letter_code
_entity_poly.pdbx_strand_id
1 'polypeptide(L)'
;MCTGVRVRGITATAVSKILLDKGYRIVQASNIIRERLNLPLDTSPADVTVKDADKDELLVLGFYGHADKVYNDLVEELEYAFKWISPVGLHSIHVGLIRDKIGDKCIVEIGNNVKGILPRCNLDIGKKVLVGVAKAPIKPGEEALLTRNIRVIGKYVSIIYGKPSLTISEHIRDRDKREYLLAIAMSKIMGSGLGVHLRSSSKYAGKEEIEREIDELKQKLGELLDKAKHIEDAPKILYEGEFIGLIGLTSLAKEKLDSYRDKVIPTITRHHSLKSCNNAMSDIVDYSEILLRHSVSKETIHNSLLDYILEKNKSLPKIRIIHKKPDGITHTLSPGTIHEIVKSENGVKIVLKRTLKSIGVYDGLGVEKKPRDIDYMVIEENSWIISHNYYRGNEWLGSYININTPPEILPGTIKYHDLLIDVIVKNTGEAYIIDEEELKTYYEKGIIPEKLYRKALEVAKYVLENKDSLRRNTLL
;
A
#
# COMPACT_ATOMS: atom_id res chain seq x y z
N MET A 1 -11.93 11.70 22.50
CA MET A 1 -12.59 10.41 22.22
C MET A 1 -11.52 9.34 22.10
N CYS A 2 -11.72 8.16 22.69
CA CYS A 2 -10.77 7.04 22.56
C CYS A 2 -11.07 6.27 21.27
N THR A 3 -10.21 6.39 20.26
CA THR A 3 -10.37 5.73 18.96
C THR A 3 -10.10 4.22 19.09
N GLY A 4 -11.10 3.40 18.73
CA GLY A 4 -10.97 1.94 18.68
C GLY A 4 -10.43 1.46 17.34
N VAL A 5 -9.28 0.78 17.33
CA VAL A 5 -8.63 0.30 16.12
C VAL A 5 -8.62 -1.23 16.08
N ARG A 6 -9.11 -1.79 14.97
CA ARG A 6 -8.98 -3.22 14.66
C ARG A 6 -7.84 -3.44 13.70
N VAL A 7 -6.87 -4.25 14.10
CA VAL A 7 -5.69 -4.55 13.29
C VAL A 7 -5.72 -6.01 12.80
N ARG A 8 -5.39 -6.25 11.52
CA ARG A 8 -5.33 -7.58 10.89
C ARG A 8 -4.13 -7.70 9.98
N GLY A 9 -3.70 -8.93 9.68
CA GLY A 9 -2.61 -9.19 8.76
C GLY A 9 -1.28 -9.56 9.43
N ILE A 10 -0.25 -9.71 8.61
CA ILE A 10 1.13 -10.05 9.00
C ILE A 10 1.69 -8.96 9.91
N THR A 11 1.41 -7.70 9.59
CA THR A 11 1.88 -6.52 10.32
C THR A 11 1.18 -6.29 11.67
N ALA A 12 0.17 -7.11 12.00
CA ALA A 12 -0.77 -6.77 13.05
C ALA A 12 -0.17 -6.66 14.45
N THR A 13 0.86 -7.44 14.78
CA THR A 13 1.53 -7.34 16.09
C THR A 13 2.29 -6.01 16.21
N ALA A 14 3.08 -5.66 15.19
CA ALA A 14 3.85 -4.41 15.17
C ALA A 14 2.94 -3.18 15.16
N VAL A 15 1.94 -3.15 14.27
CA VAL A 15 0.99 -2.04 14.14
C VAL A 15 0.19 -1.88 15.43
N SER A 16 -0.26 -2.96 16.06
CA SER A 16 -0.96 -2.87 17.35
C SER A 16 -0.05 -2.28 18.44
N LYS A 17 1.25 -2.62 18.47
CA LYS A 17 2.20 -2.03 19.41
C LYS A 17 2.37 -0.52 19.19
N ILE A 18 2.58 -0.09 17.94
CA ILE A 18 2.71 1.34 17.59
C ILE A 18 1.47 2.11 18.07
N LEU A 19 0.29 1.59 17.77
CA LEU A 19 -0.96 2.25 18.11
C LEU A 19 -1.23 2.28 19.62
N LEU A 20 -0.88 1.23 20.37
CA LEU A 20 -0.96 1.24 21.83
C LEU A 20 -0.04 2.31 22.43
N ASP A 21 1.17 2.45 21.91
CA ASP A 21 2.14 3.46 22.37
C ASP A 21 1.65 4.89 22.13
N LYS A 22 0.87 5.10 21.06
CA LYS A 22 0.19 6.38 20.75
C LYS A 22 -1.14 6.56 21.50
N GLY A 23 -1.53 5.62 22.38
CA GLY A 23 -2.73 5.72 23.22
C GLY A 23 -4.05 5.30 22.55
N TYR A 24 -3.99 4.57 21.43
CA TYR A 24 -5.18 3.98 20.81
C TYR A 24 -5.65 2.73 21.54
N ARG A 25 -6.96 2.45 21.48
CA ARG A 25 -7.52 1.22 22.02
C ARG A 25 -7.59 0.16 20.93
N ILE A 26 -6.91 -0.96 21.13
CA ILE A 26 -6.98 -2.09 20.21
C ILE A 26 -8.22 -2.93 20.50
N VAL A 27 -9.13 -3.02 19.54
CA VAL A 27 -10.40 -3.75 19.66
C VAL A 27 -10.46 -4.94 18.73
N GLN A 28 -11.23 -5.95 19.11
CA GLN A 28 -11.46 -7.16 18.32
C GLN A 28 -10.17 -7.89 17.89
N ALA A 29 -9.12 -7.79 18.72
CA ALA A 29 -7.84 -8.47 18.53
C ALA A 29 -8.03 -10.00 18.51
N SER A 30 -7.20 -10.70 17.73
CA SER A 30 -7.13 -12.17 17.80
C SER A 30 -6.52 -12.63 19.13
N ASN A 31 -6.75 -13.89 19.50
CA ASN A 31 -6.15 -14.45 20.73
C ASN A 31 -4.63 -14.29 20.74
N ILE A 32 -3.97 -14.56 19.60
CA ILE A 32 -2.52 -14.39 19.44
C ILE A 32 -2.07 -12.95 19.73
N ILE A 33 -2.77 -11.95 19.18
CA ILE A 33 -2.41 -10.53 19.42
C ILE A 33 -2.65 -10.17 20.89
N ARG A 34 -3.75 -10.66 21.47
CA ARG A 34 -4.09 -10.42 22.88
C ARG A 34 -3.06 -11.00 23.83
N GLU A 35 -2.62 -12.24 23.60
CA GLU A 35 -1.59 -12.91 24.40
C GLU A 35 -0.25 -12.16 24.29
N ARG A 36 0.17 -11.81 23.06
CA ARG A 36 1.43 -11.09 22.82
C ARG A 36 1.48 -9.73 23.49
N LEU A 37 0.37 -8.98 23.46
CA LEU A 37 0.31 -7.60 23.96
C LEU A 37 -0.38 -7.47 25.33
N ASN A 38 -0.70 -8.59 25.98
CA ASN A 38 -1.45 -8.65 27.23
C ASN A 38 -2.74 -7.80 27.21
N LEU A 39 -3.55 -7.95 26.16
CA LEU A 39 -4.76 -7.14 25.95
C LEU A 39 -6.02 -7.83 26.49
N PRO A 40 -6.91 -7.07 27.16
CA PRO A 40 -8.21 -7.58 27.56
C PRO A 40 -9.06 -7.95 26.33
N LEU A 41 -10.07 -8.80 26.55
CA LEU A 41 -11.07 -9.02 25.50
C LEU A 41 -11.89 -7.75 25.33
N ASP A 42 -11.86 -7.18 24.13
CA ASP A 42 -12.66 -6.02 23.77
C ASP A 42 -13.38 -6.29 22.44
N THR A 43 -14.70 -6.45 22.52
CA THR A 43 -15.56 -6.73 21.37
C THR A 43 -16.24 -5.49 20.81
N SER A 44 -15.90 -4.31 21.29
CA SER A 44 -16.46 -3.04 20.81
C SER A 44 -16.29 -2.89 19.30
N PRO A 45 -17.20 -2.17 18.62
CA PRO A 45 -17.03 -1.86 17.21
C PRO A 45 -15.75 -1.02 17.02
N ALA A 46 -15.03 -1.31 15.93
CA ALA A 46 -13.87 -0.53 15.54
C ALA A 46 -14.30 0.74 14.80
N ASP A 47 -13.67 1.85 15.13
CA ASP A 47 -13.79 3.12 14.38
C ASP A 47 -12.86 3.11 13.16
N VAL A 48 -11.73 2.39 13.27
CA VAL A 48 -10.71 2.23 12.23
C VAL A 48 -10.32 0.77 12.08
N THR A 49 -10.15 0.32 10.84
CA THR A 49 -9.53 -0.97 10.51
C THR A 49 -8.21 -0.74 9.80
N VAL A 50 -7.15 -1.35 10.32
CA VAL A 50 -5.83 -1.38 9.68
C VAL A 50 -5.54 -2.83 9.26
N LYS A 51 -5.23 -3.05 7.98
CA LYS A 51 -4.95 -4.40 7.47
C LYS A 51 -4.03 -4.39 6.26
N ASP A 52 -3.37 -5.50 5.98
CA ASP A 52 -2.64 -5.68 4.73
C ASP A 52 -3.62 -5.55 3.53
N ALA A 53 -3.23 -4.78 2.52
CA ALA A 53 -3.95 -4.65 1.24
C ALA A 53 -3.27 -5.47 0.14
N ASP A 54 -1.94 -5.43 0.10
CA ASP A 54 -1.07 -6.22 -0.76
C ASP A 54 0.25 -6.50 0.01
N LYS A 55 1.20 -7.22 -0.59
CA LYS A 55 2.47 -7.64 0.02
C LYS A 55 3.27 -6.51 0.67
N ASP A 56 3.18 -5.30 0.13
CA ASP A 56 3.91 -4.12 0.61
C ASP A 56 2.97 -2.93 0.85
N GLU A 57 1.70 -3.18 1.18
CA GLU A 57 0.72 -2.11 1.35
C GLU A 57 -0.14 -2.34 2.58
N LEU A 58 -0.25 -1.32 3.42
CA LEU A 58 -1.11 -1.30 4.59
C LEU A 58 -2.31 -0.38 4.33
N LEU A 59 -3.52 -0.92 4.39
CA LEU A 59 -4.77 -0.18 4.29
C LEU A 59 -5.22 0.33 5.65
N VAL A 60 -5.56 1.61 5.71
CA VAL A 60 -6.26 2.26 6.81
C VAL A 60 -7.63 2.71 6.30
N LEU A 61 -8.70 2.18 6.91
CA LEU A 61 -10.09 2.45 6.53
C LEU A 61 -10.93 2.72 7.78
N GLY A 62 -11.74 3.77 7.78
CA GLY A 62 -12.66 4.03 8.89
C GLY A 62 -13.32 5.40 8.84
N PHE A 63 -13.90 5.83 9.95
CA PHE A 63 -14.52 7.15 10.04
C PHE A 63 -13.47 8.26 10.03
N TYR A 64 -13.77 9.36 9.31
CA TYR A 64 -12.96 10.59 9.37
C TYR A 64 -12.87 11.11 10.82
N GLY A 65 -11.78 11.82 11.14
CA GLY A 65 -11.39 12.23 12.50
C GLY A 65 -10.71 11.12 13.30
N HIS A 66 -10.99 9.86 13.01
CA HIS A 66 -10.36 8.70 13.65
C HIS A 66 -9.29 8.08 12.74
N ALA A 67 -9.66 7.75 11.50
CA ALA A 67 -8.81 6.98 10.59
C ALA A 67 -7.68 7.79 9.96
N ASP A 68 -7.90 9.08 9.66
CA ASP A 68 -6.87 10.01 9.21
C ASP A 68 -5.81 10.24 10.31
N LYS A 69 -6.24 10.31 11.58
CA LYS A 69 -5.30 10.39 12.71
C LYS A 69 -4.45 9.13 12.84
N VAL A 70 -5.08 7.94 12.80
CA VAL A 70 -4.38 6.65 12.81
C VAL A 70 -3.42 6.53 11.63
N TYR A 71 -3.83 6.97 10.45
CA TYR A 71 -3.00 6.97 9.25
C TYR A 71 -1.75 7.84 9.44
N ASN A 72 -1.92 9.08 9.89
CA ASN A 72 -0.82 10.01 10.09
C ASN A 72 0.17 9.53 11.15
N ASP A 73 -0.32 9.00 12.28
CA ASP A 73 0.54 8.45 13.33
C ASP A 73 1.34 7.23 12.84
N LEU A 74 0.74 6.36 12.02
CA LEU A 74 1.47 5.23 11.43
C LEU A 74 2.53 5.70 10.42
N VAL A 75 2.20 6.67 9.57
CA VAL A 75 3.16 7.21 8.60
C VAL A 75 4.33 7.89 9.29
N GLU A 76 4.08 8.66 10.35
CA GLU A 76 5.12 9.32 11.16
C GLU A 76 6.10 8.29 11.74
N GLU A 77 5.58 7.21 12.33
CA GLU A 77 6.38 6.17 12.98
C GLU A 77 7.15 5.27 12.00
N LEU A 78 6.61 5.07 10.80
CA LEU A 78 7.27 4.28 9.75
C LEU A 78 8.33 5.06 8.99
N GLU A 79 8.22 6.40 8.96
CA GLU A 79 9.15 7.40 8.40
C GLU A 79 9.42 7.30 6.89
N TYR A 80 9.76 6.13 6.39
CA TYR A 80 10.21 5.83 5.03
C TYR A 80 9.15 5.09 4.22
N ALA A 81 7.89 5.52 4.30
CA ALA A 81 6.77 4.87 3.60
C ALA A 81 6.13 5.80 2.57
N PHE A 82 5.67 5.24 1.44
CA PHE A 82 4.86 6.01 0.50
C PHE A 82 3.46 6.26 1.07
N LYS A 83 2.89 7.41 0.72
CA LYS A 83 1.60 7.85 1.23
C LYS A 83 0.60 7.98 0.10
N TRP A 84 -0.51 7.25 0.17
CA TRP A 84 -1.64 7.41 -0.74
C TRP A 84 -2.92 7.60 0.06
N ILE A 85 -3.58 8.74 -0.11
CA ILE A 85 -4.87 9.05 0.52
C ILE A 85 -5.86 9.36 -0.60
N SER A 86 -7.06 8.79 -0.52
CA SER A 86 -8.08 9.16 -1.48
C SER A 86 -8.58 10.59 -1.25
N PRO A 87 -8.70 11.42 -2.30
CA PRO A 87 -9.25 12.77 -2.18
C PRO A 87 -10.76 12.77 -1.84
N VAL A 88 -11.46 11.63 -1.95
CA VAL A 88 -12.86 11.47 -1.57
C VAL A 88 -13.05 10.18 -0.78
N GLY A 89 -13.92 10.21 0.23
CA GLY A 89 -14.14 9.02 1.06
C GLY A 89 -14.83 7.89 0.30
N LEU A 90 -14.54 6.66 0.70
CA LEU A 90 -15.29 5.49 0.24
C LEU A 90 -16.74 5.64 0.71
N HIS A 91 -17.70 5.38 -0.19
CA HIS A 91 -19.13 5.57 0.08
C HIS A 91 -19.55 7.01 0.37
N SER A 92 -18.69 8.00 0.11
CA SER A 92 -19.08 9.40 0.10
C SER A 92 -20.23 9.66 -0.89
N ILE A 93 -21.09 10.61 -0.57
CA ILE A 93 -22.27 10.97 -1.36
C ILE A 93 -22.09 12.39 -1.86
N HIS A 94 -22.36 12.59 -3.15
CA HIS A 94 -22.15 13.85 -3.84
C HIS A 94 -23.33 14.18 -4.73
N VAL A 95 -23.65 15.46 -4.83
CA VAL A 95 -24.34 16.00 -6.01
C VAL A 95 -23.26 16.35 -7.02
N GLY A 96 -23.07 15.48 -8.00
CA GLY A 96 -22.07 15.66 -9.04
C GLY A 96 -22.61 16.37 -10.26
N LEU A 97 -21.71 16.88 -11.10
CA LEU A 97 -22.00 17.57 -12.35
C LEU A 97 -21.47 16.77 -13.53
N ILE A 98 -22.31 16.47 -14.51
CA ILE A 98 -21.90 15.71 -15.69
C ILE A 98 -21.06 16.61 -16.60
N ARG A 99 -19.80 16.22 -16.81
CA ARG A 99 -18.85 16.95 -17.64
C ARG A 99 -18.68 16.34 -19.02
N ASP A 100 -18.84 15.03 -19.14
CA ASP A 100 -18.63 14.33 -20.40
C ASP A 100 -19.43 13.01 -20.47
N LYS A 101 -19.54 12.44 -21.68
CA LYS A 101 -20.18 11.15 -21.96
C LYS A 101 -19.27 10.29 -22.85
N ILE A 102 -19.09 9.03 -22.45
CA ILE A 102 -18.33 8.05 -23.23
C ILE A 102 -19.17 6.76 -23.30
N GLY A 103 -19.80 6.53 -24.46
CA GLY A 103 -20.69 5.38 -24.64
C GLY A 103 -21.87 5.40 -23.66
N ASP A 104 -22.01 4.34 -22.84
CA ASP A 104 -23.05 4.20 -21.82
C ASP A 104 -22.64 4.75 -20.44
N LYS A 105 -21.58 5.57 -20.38
CA LYS A 105 -21.00 6.10 -19.14
C LYS A 105 -20.99 7.62 -19.15
N CYS A 106 -21.21 8.21 -17.98
CA CYS A 106 -21.00 9.63 -17.76
C CYS A 106 -19.71 9.85 -16.97
N ILE A 107 -18.93 10.86 -17.36
CA ILE A 107 -17.85 11.40 -16.54
C ILE A 107 -18.45 12.51 -15.68
N VAL A 108 -18.43 12.29 -14.37
CA VAL A 108 -19.07 13.17 -13.39
C VAL A 108 -17.99 13.80 -12.54
N GLU A 109 -17.98 15.12 -12.47
CA GLU A 109 -17.19 15.84 -11.48
C GLU A 109 -17.92 15.78 -10.14
N ILE A 110 -17.19 15.39 -9.10
CA ILE A 110 -17.64 15.34 -7.70
C ILE A 110 -16.75 16.27 -6.87
N GLY A 111 -17.00 16.37 -5.56
CA GLY A 111 -16.23 17.27 -4.70
C GLY A 111 -14.72 17.02 -4.75
N ASN A 112 -13.93 18.03 -4.35
CA ASN A 112 -12.46 18.00 -4.33
C ASN A 112 -11.82 17.86 -5.73
N ASN A 113 -12.45 18.42 -6.77
CA ASN A 113 -11.98 18.38 -8.17
C ASN A 113 -11.75 16.95 -8.70
N VAL A 114 -12.45 15.96 -8.14
CA VAL A 114 -12.32 14.55 -8.56
C VAL A 114 -13.30 14.28 -9.69
N LYS A 115 -12.83 13.58 -10.72
CA LYS A 115 -13.68 13.00 -11.76
C LYS A 115 -13.92 11.52 -11.47
N GLY A 116 -15.15 11.08 -11.68
CA GLY A 116 -15.54 9.68 -11.54
C GLY A 116 -16.38 9.20 -12.70
N ILE A 117 -16.32 7.88 -12.94
CA ILE A 117 -17.09 7.21 -13.97
C ILE A 117 -18.40 6.71 -13.35
N LEU A 118 -19.52 7.20 -13.88
CA LEU A 118 -20.85 6.66 -13.58
C LEU A 118 -21.30 5.74 -14.72
N PRO A 119 -21.30 4.40 -14.51
CA PRO A 119 -21.77 3.46 -15.53
C PRO A 119 -23.28 3.53 -15.73
N ARG A 120 -23.76 3.11 -16.91
CA ARG A 120 -25.19 3.07 -17.29
C ARG A 120 -25.87 4.43 -17.09
N CYS A 121 -25.29 5.47 -17.68
CA CYS A 121 -25.74 6.84 -17.55
C CYS A 121 -25.96 7.50 -18.92
N ASN A 122 -27.18 8.01 -19.12
CA ASN A 122 -27.59 8.71 -20.34
C ASN A 122 -27.99 10.19 -20.10
N LEU A 123 -27.67 10.74 -18.92
CA LEU A 123 -28.01 12.12 -18.55
C LEU A 123 -27.14 13.14 -19.26
N ASP A 124 -27.71 14.26 -19.73
CA ASP A 124 -27.00 15.29 -20.50
C ASP A 124 -25.88 16.03 -19.74
N ILE A 125 -24.90 16.50 -20.51
CA ILE A 125 -23.81 17.35 -20.01
C ILE A 125 -24.42 18.59 -19.34
N GLY A 126 -23.85 19.00 -18.20
CA GLY A 126 -24.36 20.09 -17.38
C GLY A 126 -25.50 19.70 -16.45
N LYS A 127 -26.06 18.48 -16.54
CA LYS A 127 -27.05 18.00 -15.56
C LYS A 127 -26.37 17.55 -14.27
N LYS A 128 -27.10 17.75 -13.17
CA LYS A 128 -26.71 17.29 -11.83
C LYS A 128 -27.17 15.86 -11.60
N VAL A 129 -26.40 15.11 -10.82
CA VAL A 129 -26.73 13.73 -10.46
C VAL A 129 -26.28 13.42 -9.05
N LEU A 130 -27.16 12.82 -8.25
CA LEU A 130 -26.81 12.30 -6.94
C LEU A 130 -26.10 10.95 -7.10
N VAL A 131 -24.88 10.86 -6.59
CA VAL A 131 -24.01 9.69 -6.72
C VAL A 131 -23.31 9.35 -5.41
N GLY A 132 -23.03 8.07 -5.21
CA GLY A 132 -22.12 7.57 -4.20
C GLY A 132 -20.81 7.07 -4.81
N VAL A 133 -19.72 7.07 -4.03
CA VAL A 133 -18.43 6.49 -4.42
C VAL A 133 -18.40 4.99 -4.09
N ALA A 134 -18.42 4.15 -5.12
CA ALA A 134 -18.34 2.69 -5.01
C ALA A 134 -16.89 2.19 -4.92
N LYS A 135 -15.96 2.82 -5.66
CA LYS A 135 -14.51 2.64 -5.53
C LYS A 135 -13.87 4.01 -5.47
N ALA A 136 -13.15 4.30 -4.39
CA ALA A 136 -12.42 5.54 -4.22
C ALA A 136 -11.07 5.46 -4.97
N PRO A 137 -10.62 6.52 -5.65
CA PRO A 137 -9.29 6.57 -6.26
C PRO A 137 -8.25 6.85 -5.17
N ILE A 138 -7.29 5.95 -4.95
CA ILE A 138 -6.31 6.07 -3.87
C ILE A 138 -4.94 6.45 -4.43
N LYS A 139 -4.54 5.81 -5.53
CA LYS A 139 -3.24 6.02 -6.18
C LYS A 139 -3.34 7.00 -7.36
N PRO A 140 -2.25 7.68 -7.72
CA PRO A 140 -2.21 8.54 -8.91
C PRO A 140 -2.72 7.83 -10.17
N GLY A 141 -3.53 8.52 -10.96
CA GLY A 141 -4.10 7.98 -12.20
C GLY A 141 -5.33 7.08 -12.01
N GLU A 142 -5.72 6.73 -10.78
CA GLU A 142 -6.98 6.02 -10.55
C GLU A 142 -8.19 6.95 -10.70
N GLU A 143 -9.26 6.44 -11.33
CA GLU A 143 -10.55 7.13 -11.42
C GLU A 143 -11.54 6.57 -10.39
N ALA A 144 -12.39 7.44 -9.83
CA ALA A 144 -13.46 7.02 -8.95
C ALA A 144 -14.53 6.22 -9.72
N LEU A 145 -14.99 5.10 -9.17
CA LEU A 145 -16.19 4.42 -9.68
C LEU A 145 -17.40 4.92 -8.92
N LEU A 146 -18.36 5.49 -9.64
CA LEU A 146 -19.58 6.07 -9.07
C LEU A 146 -20.76 5.11 -9.17
N THR A 147 -21.75 5.32 -8.32
CA THR A 147 -22.99 4.53 -8.32
C THR A 147 -24.18 5.37 -7.90
N ARG A 148 -25.39 4.98 -8.34
CA ARG A 148 -26.66 5.50 -7.81
C ARG A 148 -27.09 4.78 -6.52
N ASN A 149 -26.42 3.67 -6.19
CA ASN A 149 -26.69 2.90 -4.98
C ASN A 149 -25.94 3.53 -3.80
N ILE A 150 -26.58 4.51 -3.18
CA ILE A 150 -25.99 5.34 -2.13
C ILE A 150 -25.96 4.57 -0.81
N ARG A 151 -24.89 4.74 -0.03
CA ARG A 151 -24.68 4.03 1.23
C ARG A 151 -24.35 5.00 2.35
N VAL A 152 -25.02 4.84 3.50
CA VAL A 152 -24.70 5.55 4.75
C VAL A 152 -24.15 4.55 5.75
N ILE A 153 -22.97 4.83 6.32
CA ILE A 153 -22.20 3.89 7.13
C ILE A 153 -22.42 4.14 8.62
N GLY A 154 -22.81 3.09 9.36
CA GLY A 154 -22.77 3.00 10.82
C GLY A 154 -21.70 2.00 11.28
N LYS A 155 -21.55 1.82 12.58
CA LYS A 155 -20.55 0.95 13.22
C LYS A 155 -20.84 -0.54 13.00
N TYR A 156 -22.10 -0.95 13.05
CA TYR A 156 -22.54 -2.34 12.90
C TYR A 156 -23.20 -2.61 11.55
N VAL A 157 -23.90 -1.65 10.99
CA VAL A 157 -24.64 -1.78 9.73
C VAL A 157 -24.38 -0.61 8.79
N SER A 158 -24.73 -0.78 7.52
CA SER A 158 -24.87 0.33 6.58
C SER A 158 -26.18 0.21 5.81
N ILE A 159 -26.89 1.32 5.67
CA ILE A 159 -28.13 1.42 4.89
C ILE A 159 -27.78 1.74 3.43
N ILE A 160 -28.50 1.12 2.50
CA ILE A 160 -28.30 1.25 1.06
C ILE A 160 -29.60 1.73 0.41
N TYR A 161 -29.55 2.87 -0.27
CA TYR A 161 -30.63 3.40 -1.10
C TYR A 161 -30.43 3.01 -2.56
N GLY A 162 -31.52 2.72 -3.29
CA GLY A 162 -31.47 2.32 -4.71
C GLY A 162 -31.18 0.84 -4.97
N LYS A 163 -30.89 0.06 -3.93
CA LYS A 163 -30.71 -1.41 -4.01
C LYS A 163 -31.28 -2.09 -2.76
N PRO A 164 -32.52 -2.63 -2.80
CA PRO A 164 -33.15 -3.32 -1.68
C PRO A 164 -32.54 -4.73 -1.51
N SER A 165 -31.32 -4.77 -0.98
CA SER A 165 -30.59 -6.01 -0.73
C SER A 165 -30.22 -6.16 0.72
N LEU A 166 -30.39 -7.37 1.27
CA LEU A 166 -29.90 -7.74 2.59
C LEU A 166 -28.61 -8.54 2.44
N THR A 167 -27.53 -8.04 3.03
CA THR A 167 -26.20 -8.69 2.95
C THR A 167 -25.50 -8.65 4.30
N ILE A 168 -24.50 -9.51 4.48
CA ILE A 168 -23.74 -9.64 5.72
C ILE A 168 -22.27 -9.90 5.39
N SER A 169 -21.36 -9.36 6.20
CA SER A 169 -19.92 -9.56 6.06
C SER A 169 -19.55 -11.05 6.07
N GLU A 170 -18.63 -11.43 5.19
CA GLU A 170 -18.04 -12.77 5.12
C GLU A 170 -17.25 -13.18 6.38
N HIS A 171 -16.84 -12.21 7.20
CA HIS A 171 -16.10 -12.46 8.45
C HIS A 171 -17.00 -12.95 9.60
N ILE A 172 -18.32 -13.00 9.40
CA ILE A 172 -19.27 -13.60 10.34
C ILE A 172 -19.58 -15.00 9.82
N ARG A 173 -18.91 -16.02 10.35
CA ARG A 173 -18.99 -17.41 9.84
C ARG A 173 -20.01 -18.27 10.58
N ASP A 174 -20.34 -17.92 11.82
CA ASP A 174 -21.32 -18.61 12.65
C ASP A 174 -22.72 -18.53 12.01
N ARG A 175 -23.31 -19.69 11.71
CA ARG A 175 -24.55 -19.78 10.94
C ARG A 175 -25.74 -19.21 11.71
N ASP A 176 -25.90 -19.59 12.97
CA ASP A 176 -27.03 -19.19 13.81
C ASP A 176 -27.01 -17.68 14.04
N LYS A 177 -25.82 -17.12 14.32
CA LYS A 177 -25.64 -15.67 14.46
C LYS A 177 -25.93 -14.94 13.15
N ARG A 178 -25.54 -15.48 11.98
CA ARG A 178 -25.89 -14.87 10.68
C ARG A 178 -27.40 -14.84 10.48
N GLU A 179 -28.09 -15.96 10.68
CA GLU A 179 -29.54 -16.06 10.53
C GLU A 179 -30.26 -15.09 11.48
N TYR A 180 -29.82 -15.04 12.75
CA TYR A 180 -30.32 -14.11 13.75
C TYR A 180 -30.17 -12.64 13.35
N LEU A 181 -28.97 -12.23 12.93
CA LEU A 181 -28.70 -10.84 12.53
C LEU A 181 -29.49 -10.42 11.28
N LEU A 182 -29.62 -11.33 10.32
CA LEU A 182 -30.40 -11.10 9.10
C LEU A 182 -31.88 -10.94 9.42
N ALA A 183 -32.44 -11.74 10.33
CA ALA A 183 -33.83 -11.62 10.77
C ALA A 183 -34.11 -10.26 11.42
N ILE A 184 -33.22 -9.77 12.30
CA ILE A 184 -33.32 -8.44 12.91
C ILE A 184 -33.28 -7.33 11.86
N ALA A 185 -32.31 -7.40 10.94
CA ALA A 185 -32.20 -6.38 9.91
C ALA A 185 -33.41 -6.37 8.97
N MET A 186 -33.94 -7.55 8.61
CA MET A 186 -35.11 -7.71 7.74
C MET A 186 -36.38 -7.09 8.36
N SER A 187 -36.62 -7.29 9.65
CA SER A 187 -37.81 -6.74 10.33
C SER A 187 -37.85 -5.21 10.31
N LYS A 188 -36.70 -4.55 10.38
CA LYS A 188 -36.58 -3.07 10.41
C LYS A 188 -36.68 -2.40 9.04
N ILE A 189 -36.41 -3.13 7.97
CA ILE A 189 -36.38 -2.57 6.60
C ILE A 189 -37.55 -3.02 5.72
N MET A 190 -38.37 -3.95 6.20
CA MET A 190 -39.56 -4.39 5.47
C MET A 190 -40.45 -3.19 5.09
N GLY A 191 -40.85 -3.11 3.82
CA GLY A 191 -41.67 -2.01 3.30
C GLY A 191 -40.94 -0.69 3.04
N SER A 192 -39.66 -0.55 3.42
CA SER A 192 -38.91 0.70 3.23
C SER A 192 -38.28 0.89 1.85
N GLY A 193 -38.12 -0.21 1.08
CA GLY A 193 -37.36 -0.20 -0.18
C GLY A 193 -35.84 -0.04 -0.02
N LEU A 194 -35.33 -0.07 1.22
CA LEU A 194 -33.91 0.07 1.55
C LEU A 194 -33.21 -1.29 1.62
N GLY A 195 -31.92 -1.31 1.29
CA GLY A 195 -31.01 -2.41 1.58
C GLY A 195 -30.24 -2.20 2.88
N VAL A 196 -29.74 -3.29 3.46
CA VAL A 196 -28.87 -3.31 4.64
C VAL A 196 -27.67 -4.20 4.39
N HIS A 197 -26.51 -3.74 4.81
CA HIS A 197 -25.33 -4.58 4.96
C HIS A 197 -24.90 -4.64 6.43
N LEU A 198 -24.91 -5.83 7.01
CA LEU A 198 -24.38 -6.11 8.35
C LEU A 198 -22.85 -6.20 8.28
N ARG A 199 -22.16 -5.24 8.88
CA ARG A 199 -20.68 -5.14 8.90
C ARG A 199 -20.09 -6.18 9.85
N SER A 200 -18.78 -6.43 9.76
CA SER A 200 -18.09 -7.45 10.58
C SER A 200 -18.22 -7.24 12.09
N SER A 201 -18.41 -6.00 12.55
CA SER A 201 -18.60 -5.67 13.97
C SER A 201 -19.96 -6.12 14.51
N SER A 202 -20.97 -6.31 13.65
CA SER A 202 -22.32 -6.73 14.07
C SER A 202 -22.35 -8.12 14.73
N LYS A 203 -21.32 -8.94 14.54
CA LYS A 203 -21.18 -10.24 15.24
C LYS A 203 -21.17 -10.11 16.77
N TYR A 204 -20.79 -8.95 17.29
CA TYR A 204 -20.74 -8.67 18.72
C TYR A 204 -21.93 -7.83 19.21
N ALA A 205 -22.78 -7.35 18.30
CA ALA A 205 -23.89 -6.47 18.65
C ALA A 205 -25.09 -7.27 19.16
N GLY A 206 -25.80 -6.66 20.11
CA GLY A 206 -27.14 -7.05 20.53
C GLY A 206 -28.22 -6.58 19.54
N LYS A 207 -29.44 -7.10 19.69
CA LYS A 207 -30.59 -6.73 18.85
C LYS A 207 -30.85 -5.22 18.87
N GLU A 208 -30.96 -4.65 20.08
CA GLU A 208 -31.31 -3.24 20.29
C GLU A 208 -30.30 -2.28 19.65
N GLU A 209 -29.01 -2.61 19.69
CA GLU A 209 -27.96 -1.79 19.06
C GLU A 209 -28.11 -1.74 17.54
N ILE A 210 -28.42 -2.89 16.92
CA ILE A 210 -28.64 -2.99 15.47
C ILE A 210 -29.90 -2.25 15.08
N GLU A 211 -31.01 -2.47 15.78
CA GLU A 211 -32.28 -1.83 15.48
C GLU A 211 -32.19 -0.32 15.60
N ARG A 212 -31.56 0.18 16.68
CA ARG A 212 -31.32 1.60 16.91
C ARG A 212 -30.46 2.21 15.79
N GLU A 213 -29.34 1.58 15.46
CA GLU A 213 -28.46 2.10 14.41
C GLU A 213 -29.13 2.10 13.02
N ILE A 214 -29.97 1.11 12.72
CA ILE A 214 -30.77 1.12 11.49
C ILE A 214 -31.70 2.34 11.45
N ASP A 215 -32.39 2.65 12.54
CA ASP A 215 -33.30 3.81 12.60
C ASP A 215 -32.53 5.14 12.46
N GLU A 216 -31.41 5.29 13.16
CA GLU A 216 -30.53 6.47 13.06
C GLU A 216 -30.03 6.67 11.62
N LEU A 217 -29.59 5.59 10.95
CA LEU A 217 -29.11 5.66 9.57
C LEU A 217 -30.23 5.94 8.57
N LYS A 218 -31.45 5.46 8.82
CA LYS A 218 -32.63 5.78 7.98
C LYS A 218 -32.97 7.27 8.07
N GLN A 219 -32.98 7.83 9.27
CA GLN A 219 -33.19 9.27 9.47
C GLN A 219 -32.10 10.07 8.74
N LYS A 220 -30.83 9.74 8.97
CA LYS A 220 -29.69 10.41 8.33
C LYS A 220 -29.76 10.33 6.80
N LEU A 221 -30.14 9.18 6.25
CA LEU A 221 -30.35 9.04 4.81
C LEU A 221 -31.46 9.96 4.30
N GLY A 222 -32.60 10.03 5.01
CA GLY A 222 -33.69 10.94 4.67
C GLY A 222 -33.23 12.40 4.59
N GLU A 223 -32.53 12.86 5.63
CA GLU A 223 -31.95 14.22 5.68
C GLU A 223 -30.98 14.50 4.52
N LEU A 224 -30.15 13.51 4.15
CA LEU A 224 -29.21 13.64 3.02
C LEU A 224 -29.93 13.70 1.68
N LEU A 225 -30.97 12.89 1.48
CA LEU A 225 -31.79 12.89 0.25
C LEU A 225 -32.57 14.19 0.11
N ASP A 226 -33.09 14.74 1.21
CA ASP A 226 -33.78 16.03 1.20
C ASP A 226 -32.82 17.18 0.91
N LYS A 227 -31.65 17.22 1.57
CA LYS A 227 -30.59 18.19 1.26
C LYS A 227 -30.17 18.14 -0.21
N ALA A 228 -30.07 16.94 -0.80
CA ALA A 228 -29.70 16.77 -2.20
C ALA A 228 -30.65 17.47 -3.18
N LYS A 229 -31.94 17.53 -2.89
CA LYS A 229 -32.96 18.17 -3.75
C LYS A 229 -32.77 19.69 -3.84
N HIS A 230 -32.20 20.30 -2.81
CA HIS A 230 -32.06 21.75 -2.67
C HIS A 230 -30.66 22.27 -3.07
N ILE A 231 -29.75 21.39 -3.52
CA ILE A 231 -28.43 21.82 -3.98
C ILE A 231 -28.54 22.37 -5.40
N GLU A 232 -28.34 23.68 -5.54
CA GLU A 232 -28.25 24.37 -6.82
C GLU A 232 -26.85 24.26 -7.43
N ASP A 233 -25.83 24.57 -6.63
CA ASP A 233 -24.43 24.57 -7.02
C ASP A 233 -23.76 23.20 -6.87
N ALA A 234 -23.50 22.54 -8.00
CA ALA A 234 -22.74 21.29 -8.09
C ALA A 234 -21.37 21.55 -8.76
N PRO A 235 -20.30 20.82 -8.40
CA PRO A 235 -20.29 19.64 -7.51
C PRO A 235 -20.30 19.97 -6.00
N LYS A 236 -20.97 19.13 -5.20
CA LYS A 236 -21.05 19.29 -3.73
C LYS A 236 -20.96 17.95 -3.00
N ILE A 237 -20.16 17.90 -1.94
CA ILE A 237 -20.11 16.77 -1.00
C ILE A 237 -21.28 16.89 -0.01
N LEU A 238 -22.10 15.83 0.10
CA LEU A 238 -23.21 15.73 1.04
C LEU A 238 -22.88 14.87 2.27
N TYR A 239 -22.09 13.83 2.06
CA TYR A 239 -21.65 12.91 3.09
C TYR A 239 -20.24 12.46 2.76
N GLU A 240 -19.33 12.57 3.71
CA GLU A 240 -17.91 12.27 3.52
C GLU A 240 -17.61 10.78 3.38
N GLY A 241 -18.48 9.89 3.85
CA GLY A 241 -18.23 8.44 3.81
C GLY A 241 -17.16 8.00 4.81
N GLU A 242 -16.30 7.08 4.40
CA GLU A 242 -15.17 6.58 5.18
C GLU A 242 -13.85 7.06 4.58
N PHE A 243 -12.92 7.49 5.45
CA PHE A 243 -11.53 7.73 5.08
C PHE A 243 -10.92 6.42 4.57
N ILE A 244 -10.14 6.52 3.50
CA ILE A 244 -9.40 5.40 2.93
C ILE A 244 -8.01 5.86 2.49
N GLY A 245 -6.99 5.22 3.04
CA GLY A 245 -5.59 5.47 2.71
C GLY A 245 -4.76 4.20 2.68
N LEU A 246 -3.74 4.19 1.83
CA LEU A 246 -2.73 3.14 1.73
C LEU A 246 -1.37 3.71 2.16
N ILE A 247 -0.60 2.88 2.87
CA ILE A 247 0.79 3.14 3.24
C ILE A 247 1.64 2.13 2.49
N GLY A 248 2.52 2.60 1.61
CA GLY A 248 3.47 1.77 0.85
C GLY A 248 4.69 1.42 1.70
N LEU A 249 4.83 0.15 2.05
CA LEU A 249 5.84 -0.37 2.97
C LEU A 249 7.16 -0.66 2.23
N THR A 250 8.09 0.29 2.31
CA THR A 250 9.48 0.08 1.87
C THR A 250 10.21 -0.91 2.78
N SER A 251 11.42 -1.34 2.38
CA SER A 251 12.30 -2.15 3.21
C SER A 251 12.53 -1.53 4.60
N LEU A 252 12.81 -0.24 4.64
CA LEU A 252 13.04 0.52 5.87
C LEU A 252 11.78 0.63 6.75
N ALA A 253 10.61 0.84 6.14
CA ALA A 253 9.35 0.84 6.88
C ALA A 253 9.06 -0.54 7.50
N LYS A 254 9.40 -1.62 6.80
CA LYS A 254 9.29 -2.99 7.33
C LYS A 254 10.28 -3.27 8.45
N GLU A 255 11.49 -2.74 8.39
CA GLU A 255 12.45 -2.82 9.49
C GLU A 255 11.94 -2.10 10.74
N LYS A 256 11.28 -0.96 10.58
CA LYS A 256 10.58 -0.30 11.69
C LYS A 256 9.48 -1.19 12.27
N LEU A 257 8.66 -1.81 11.43
CA LEU A 257 7.66 -2.79 11.88
C LEU A 257 8.30 -3.99 12.60
N ASP A 258 9.42 -4.53 12.07
CA ASP A 258 10.18 -5.59 12.73
C ASP A 258 10.64 -5.16 14.12
N SER A 259 11.17 -3.94 14.26
CA SER A 259 11.64 -3.39 15.54
C SER A 259 10.51 -3.23 16.56
N TYR A 260 9.32 -2.77 16.12
CA TYR A 260 8.15 -2.66 16.98
C TYR A 260 7.60 -4.02 17.39
N ARG A 261 7.68 -5.02 16.50
CA ARG A 261 7.32 -6.40 16.83
C ARG A 261 8.30 -7.01 17.83
N ASP A 262 9.60 -6.74 17.68
CA ASP A 262 10.67 -7.28 18.54
C ASP A 262 10.54 -6.81 20.00
N LYS A 263 9.96 -5.63 20.22
CA LYS A 263 9.60 -5.12 21.55
C LYS A 263 8.51 -5.95 22.25
N VAL A 264 7.82 -6.83 21.52
CA VAL A 264 6.66 -7.61 21.99
C VAL A 264 6.97 -9.10 22.02
N ILE A 265 7.63 -9.61 20.97
CA ILE A 265 7.97 -11.02 20.81
C ILE A 265 9.29 -11.11 20.02
N PRO A 266 10.21 -12.03 20.37
CA PRO A 266 11.45 -12.21 19.61
C PRO A 266 11.19 -12.34 18.11
N THR A 267 11.80 -11.45 17.33
CA THR A 267 11.56 -11.27 15.91
C THR A 267 12.87 -11.34 15.15
N ILE A 268 12.92 -12.16 14.10
CA ILE A 268 14.09 -12.24 13.22
C ILE A 268 14.29 -10.95 12.43
N THR A 269 15.52 -10.69 11.98
CA THR A 269 15.81 -9.61 11.05
C THR A 269 15.07 -9.81 9.72
N ARG A 270 14.48 -8.75 9.17
CA ARG A 270 13.71 -8.74 7.90
C ARG A 270 12.44 -9.61 7.94
N HIS A 271 11.81 -9.80 9.11
CA HIS A 271 10.61 -10.62 9.29
C HIS A 271 9.50 -10.26 8.27
N HIS A 272 9.09 -8.99 8.19
CA HIS A 272 8.00 -8.59 7.28
C HIS A 272 8.37 -8.75 5.80
N SER A 273 9.63 -8.47 5.44
CA SER A 273 10.15 -8.68 4.08
C SER A 273 10.07 -10.15 3.67
N LEU A 274 10.50 -11.07 4.55
CA LEU A 274 10.47 -12.51 4.29
C LEU A 274 9.05 -13.10 4.33
N LYS A 275 8.21 -12.69 5.29
CA LYS A 275 6.80 -13.11 5.37
C LYS A 275 5.99 -12.73 4.14
N SER A 276 6.27 -11.57 3.54
CA SER A 276 5.57 -11.09 2.34
C SER A 276 5.99 -11.81 1.04
N CYS A 277 7.07 -12.62 1.07
CA CYS A 277 7.65 -13.23 -0.12
C CYS A 277 6.72 -14.32 -0.71
N ASN A 278 6.56 -15.43 0.01
CA ASN A 278 5.73 -16.59 -0.34
C ASN A 278 5.47 -17.48 0.89
N ASN A 279 4.58 -18.46 0.76
CA ASN A 279 4.20 -19.35 1.87
C ASN A 279 5.38 -20.14 2.44
N ALA A 280 6.28 -20.67 1.59
CA ALA A 280 7.44 -21.42 2.07
C ALA A 280 8.38 -20.54 2.92
N MET A 281 8.60 -19.29 2.51
CA MET A 281 9.33 -18.34 3.34
C MET A 281 8.57 -17.97 4.61
N SER A 282 7.24 -17.88 4.56
CA SER A 282 6.44 -17.65 5.76
C SER A 282 6.65 -18.74 6.82
N ASP A 283 6.73 -20.00 6.41
CA ASP A 283 6.96 -21.15 7.30
C ASP A 283 8.39 -21.15 7.85
N ILE A 284 9.39 -20.86 7.00
CA ILE A 284 10.79 -20.73 7.41
C ILE A 284 10.97 -19.62 8.45
N VAL A 285 10.27 -18.49 8.29
CA VAL A 285 10.27 -17.39 9.27
C VAL A 285 9.70 -17.88 10.60
N ASP A 286 8.55 -18.56 10.59
CA ASP A 286 7.93 -19.05 11.83
C ASP A 286 8.82 -20.07 12.55
N TYR A 287 9.47 -20.97 11.80
CA TYR A 287 10.45 -21.90 12.34
C TYR A 287 11.68 -21.18 12.93
N SER A 288 12.20 -20.16 12.22
CA SER A 288 13.34 -19.38 12.68
C SER A 288 13.04 -18.62 13.98
N GLU A 289 11.80 -18.13 14.17
CA GLU A 289 11.37 -17.52 15.42
C GLU A 289 11.20 -18.53 16.58
N ILE A 290 10.95 -19.81 16.27
CA ILE A 290 11.05 -20.88 17.28
C ILE A 290 12.51 -21.00 17.73
N LEU A 291 13.47 -21.04 16.81
CA LEU A 291 14.90 -21.14 17.14
C LEU A 291 15.39 -19.96 17.99
N LEU A 292 14.94 -18.73 17.70
CA LEU A 292 15.21 -17.56 18.56
C LEU A 292 14.78 -17.79 20.01
N ARG A 293 13.59 -18.39 20.22
CA ARG A 293 13.08 -18.70 21.57
C ARG A 293 13.87 -19.81 22.27
N HIS A 294 14.60 -20.63 21.51
CA HIS A 294 15.55 -21.62 22.01
C HIS A 294 16.99 -21.08 22.06
N SER A 295 17.16 -19.77 22.21
CA SER A 295 18.44 -19.09 22.44
C SER A 295 19.46 -19.21 21.30
N VAL A 296 19.02 -19.58 20.09
CA VAL A 296 19.87 -19.41 18.90
C VAL A 296 20.02 -17.93 18.60
N SER A 297 21.25 -17.47 18.36
CA SER A 297 21.51 -16.03 18.17
C SER A 297 20.81 -15.49 16.93
N LYS A 298 20.33 -14.24 17.02
CA LYS A 298 19.67 -13.54 15.90
C LYS A 298 20.59 -13.37 14.70
N GLU A 299 21.89 -13.15 14.95
CA GLU A 299 22.91 -13.06 13.92
C GLU A 299 23.12 -14.39 13.19
N THR A 300 23.21 -15.51 13.92
CA THR A 300 23.32 -16.85 13.32
C THR A 300 22.12 -17.13 12.41
N ILE A 301 20.91 -16.85 12.88
CA ILE A 301 19.69 -17.05 12.09
C ILE A 301 19.68 -16.16 10.85
N HIS A 302 20.03 -14.88 10.98
CA HIS A 302 20.13 -13.96 9.85
C HIS A 302 21.11 -14.48 8.80
N ASN A 303 22.32 -14.87 9.22
CA ASN A 303 23.35 -15.41 8.33
C ASN A 303 22.90 -16.71 7.65
N SER A 304 22.28 -17.64 8.38
CA SER A 304 21.77 -18.89 7.80
C SER A 304 20.63 -18.66 6.80
N LEU A 305 19.71 -17.72 7.08
CA LEU A 305 18.64 -17.34 6.16
C LEU A 305 19.21 -16.68 4.91
N LEU A 306 20.20 -15.81 5.07
CA LEU A 306 20.88 -15.17 3.95
C LEU A 306 21.58 -16.21 3.08
N ASP A 307 22.31 -17.15 3.66
CA ASP A 307 22.97 -18.23 2.92
C ASP A 307 21.97 -19.07 2.13
N TYR A 308 20.85 -19.46 2.76
CA TYR A 308 19.74 -20.15 2.09
C TYR A 308 19.19 -19.35 0.90
N ILE A 309 18.96 -18.05 1.06
CA ILE A 309 18.45 -17.17 -0.02
C ILE A 309 19.45 -17.12 -1.16
N LEU A 310 20.75 -16.96 -0.87
CA LEU A 310 21.79 -16.87 -1.89
C LEU A 310 21.97 -18.19 -2.64
N GLU A 311 21.97 -19.33 -1.95
CA GLU A 311 22.03 -20.66 -2.58
C GLU A 311 20.81 -20.89 -3.47
N LYS A 312 19.62 -20.55 -2.98
CA LYS A 312 18.40 -20.66 -3.77
C LYS A 312 18.47 -19.79 -5.02
N ASN A 313 18.97 -18.56 -4.89
CA ASN A 313 19.16 -17.65 -6.00
C ASN A 313 20.15 -18.21 -7.03
N LYS A 314 21.31 -18.74 -6.59
CA LYS A 314 22.30 -19.40 -7.47
C LYS A 314 21.72 -20.56 -8.27
N SER A 315 20.80 -21.33 -7.67
CA SER A 315 20.17 -22.48 -8.33
C SER A 315 19.15 -22.11 -9.41
N LEU A 316 18.69 -20.86 -9.44
CA LEU A 316 17.63 -20.43 -10.36
C LEU A 316 18.24 -19.91 -11.67
N PRO A 317 17.64 -20.23 -12.83
CA PRO A 317 18.16 -19.78 -14.11
C PRO A 317 18.09 -18.25 -14.25
N LYS A 318 17.09 -17.61 -13.64
CA LYS A 318 16.93 -16.16 -13.65
C LYS A 318 16.29 -15.67 -12.36
N ILE A 319 16.68 -14.47 -11.97
CA ILE A 319 16.14 -13.71 -10.84
C ILE A 319 15.17 -12.66 -11.37
N ARG A 320 13.97 -12.63 -10.80
CA ARG A 320 12.96 -11.61 -11.08
C ARG A 320 13.34 -10.30 -10.41
N ILE A 321 13.06 -9.19 -11.08
CA ILE A 321 13.35 -7.86 -10.55
C ILE A 321 12.03 -7.08 -10.51
N ILE A 322 11.64 -6.67 -9.31
CA ILE A 322 10.40 -5.94 -9.04
C ILE A 322 10.77 -4.50 -8.68
N HIS A 323 10.33 -3.57 -9.51
CA HIS A 323 10.55 -2.13 -9.37
C HIS A 323 9.20 -1.48 -9.03
N LYS A 324 9.12 -0.84 -7.86
CA LYS A 324 7.88 -0.19 -7.38
C LYS A 324 8.02 1.32 -7.42
N LYS A 325 7.18 1.99 -8.21
CA LYS A 325 7.19 3.46 -8.31
C LYS A 325 6.27 4.11 -7.26
N PRO A 326 6.50 5.40 -6.92
CA PRO A 326 5.64 6.16 -6.02
C PRO A 326 4.18 6.36 -6.49
N ASP A 327 3.85 6.18 -7.77
CA ASP A 327 2.46 6.10 -8.24
C ASP A 327 1.75 4.79 -7.84
N GLY A 328 2.49 3.85 -7.25
CA GLY A 328 1.99 2.53 -6.85
C GLY A 328 1.96 1.51 -7.97
N ILE A 329 2.44 1.84 -9.18
CA ILE A 329 2.64 0.89 -10.26
C ILE A 329 3.84 0.01 -9.92
N THR A 330 3.67 -1.31 -10.12
CA THR A 330 4.73 -2.30 -9.95
C THR A 330 5.15 -2.81 -11.33
N HIS A 331 6.39 -2.50 -11.72
CA HIS A 331 7.00 -2.99 -12.93
C HIS A 331 7.84 -4.24 -12.65
N THR A 332 7.72 -5.25 -13.52
CA THR A 332 8.66 -6.37 -13.52
C THR A 332 9.66 -6.14 -14.65
N LEU A 333 10.92 -5.85 -14.31
CA LEU A 333 11.97 -5.68 -15.31
C LEU A 333 12.36 -7.01 -15.94
N SER A 334 13.02 -6.96 -17.10
CA SER A 334 13.62 -8.13 -17.73
C SER A 334 14.51 -8.87 -16.72
N PRO A 335 14.22 -10.14 -16.39
CA PRO A 335 14.94 -10.86 -15.35
C PRO A 335 16.40 -11.13 -15.74
N GLY A 336 17.29 -11.24 -14.75
CA GLY A 336 18.73 -11.42 -14.94
C GLY A 336 19.25 -12.78 -14.45
N THR A 337 20.36 -13.25 -15.03
CA THR A 337 21.11 -14.40 -14.53
C THR A 337 22.15 -13.92 -13.52
N ILE A 338 22.42 -14.67 -12.45
CA ILE A 338 23.50 -14.30 -11.52
C ILE A 338 24.84 -14.40 -12.23
N HIS A 339 25.58 -13.30 -12.24
CA HIS A 339 26.95 -13.23 -12.74
C HIS A 339 27.95 -13.40 -11.60
N GLU A 340 27.70 -12.71 -10.49
CA GLU A 340 28.59 -12.69 -9.32
C GLU A 340 27.77 -12.49 -8.04
N ILE A 341 28.23 -13.10 -6.95
CA ILE A 341 27.77 -12.82 -5.59
C ILE A 341 29.00 -12.66 -4.70
N VAL A 342 29.12 -11.51 -4.04
CA VAL A 342 30.17 -11.22 -3.05
C VAL A 342 29.51 -10.97 -1.70
N LYS A 343 29.86 -11.81 -0.72
CA LYS A 343 29.44 -11.63 0.68
C LYS A 343 30.59 -10.94 1.43
N SER A 344 30.26 -9.90 2.18
CA SER A 344 31.20 -9.14 3.00
C SER A 344 30.59 -8.87 4.38
N GLU A 345 31.37 -8.29 5.30
CA GLU A 345 30.86 -7.82 6.59
C GLU A 345 29.77 -6.76 6.44
N ASN A 346 29.78 -6.00 5.33
CA ASN A 346 28.81 -4.93 5.06
C ASN A 346 27.51 -5.41 4.38
N GLY A 347 27.37 -6.72 4.18
CA GLY A 347 26.25 -7.36 3.51
C GLY A 347 26.62 -7.99 2.18
N VAL A 348 25.62 -8.16 1.30
CA VAL A 348 25.77 -8.87 0.02
C VAL A 348 25.71 -7.94 -1.17
N LYS A 349 26.66 -8.11 -2.09
CA LYS A 349 26.64 -7.58 -3.45
C LYS A 349 26.26 -8.69 -4.43
N ILE A 350 25.27 -8.44 -5.28
CA ILE A 350 24.83 -9.32 -6.37
C ILE A 350 24.98 -8.57 -7.68
N VAL A 351 25.67 -9.19 -8.65
CA VAL A 351 25.70 -8.71 -10.03
C VAL A 351 24.83 -9.61 -10.88
N LEU A 352 23.77 -9.05 -11.46
CA LEU A 352 22.93 -9.73 -12.43
C LEU A 352 23.35 -9.36 -13.85
N LYS A 353 23.53 -10.37 -14.71
CA LYS A 353 23.72 -10.19 -16.14
C LYS A 353 22.38 -10.26 -16.86
N ARG A 354 22.06 -9.22 -17.63
CA ARG A 354 20.82 -9.11 -18.41
C ARG A 354 21.17 -8.84 -19.87
N THR A 355 20.71 -9.71 -20.76
CA THR A 355 20.87 -9.49 -22.20
C THR A 355 19.69 -8.69 -22.74
N LEU A 356 19.94 -7.52 -23.28
CA LEU A 356 18.91 -6.66 -23.82
C LEU A 356 18.46 -7.14 -25.20
N LYS A 357 17.16 -7.08 -25.43
CA LYS A 357 16.51 -7.55 -26.67
C LYS A 357 15.90 -6.43 -27.49
N SER A 358 15.52 -5.33 -26.85
CA SER A 358 14.84 -4.23 -27.52
C SER A 358 15.85 -3.28 -28.17
N ILE A 359 15.46 -2.70 -29.29
CA ILE A 359 16.13 -1.56 -29.91
C ILE A 359 15.63 -0.27 -29.23
N GLY A 360 16.40 0.80 -29.25
CA GLY A 360 15.99 2.12 -28.77
C GLY A 360 17.19 3.00 -28.45
N VAL A 361 17.03 3.91 -27.50
CA VAL A 361 18.12 4.71 -26.93
C VAL A 361 18.10 4.48 -25.42
N TYR A 362 19.27 4.36 -24.81
CA TYR A 362 19.35 4.35 -23.36
C TYR A 362 18.99 5.72 -22.82
N ASP A 363 18.01 5.75 -21.92
CA ASP A 363 17.52 6.99 -21.36
C ASP A 363 18.62 7.72 -20.60
N GLY A 364 18.65 9.04 -20.76
CA GLY A 364 19.73 9.90 -20.29
C GLY A 364 21.06 9.74 -21.03
N LEU A 365 21.51 8.53 -21.37
CA LEU A 365 22.84 8.28 -21.97
C LEU A 365 22.97 8.78 -23.42
N GLY A 366 21.87 8.80 -24.18
CA GLY A 366 21.89 9.19 -25.60
C GLY A 366 22.58 8.18 -26.52
N VAL A 367 22.92 6.98 -26.01
CA VAL A 367 23.55 5.90 -26.76
C VAL A 367 22.48 4.97 -27.33
N GLU A 368 22.61 4.61 -28.61
CA GLU A 368 21.73 3.64 -29.26
C GLU A 368 21.81 2.27 -28.55
N LYS A 369 20.66 1.78 -28.10
CA LYS A 369 20.46 0.47 -27.50
C LYS A 369 20.29 -0.59 -28.60
N LYS A 370 21.16 -1.59 -28.60
CA LYS A 370 21.14 -2.69 -29.58
C LYS A 370 20.81 -4.03 -28.94
N PRO A 371 20.15 -4.95 -29.68
CA PRO A 371 20.02 -6.33 -29.24
C PRO A 371 21.39 -6.93 -28.94
N ARG A 372 21.47 -7.71 -27.87
CA ARG A 372 22.70 -8.31 -27.31
C ARG A 372 23.59 -7.39 -26.49
N ASP A 373 23.27 -6.10 -26.38
CA ASP A 373 23.89 -5.28 -25.33
C ASP A 373 23.64 -5.95 -23.96
N ILE A 374 24.62 -5.85 -23.07
CA ILE A 374 24.60 -6.47 -21.75
C ILE A 374 24.43 -5.37 -20.71
N ASP A 375 23.49 -5.58 -19.80
CA ASP A 375 23.34 -4.80 -18.57
C ASP A 375 23.87 -5.65 -17.41
N TYR A 376 24.98 -5.22 -16.81
CA TYR A 376 25.47 -5.71 -15.52
C TYR A 376 24.84 -4.85 -14.42
N MET A 377 23.76 -5.39 -13.86
CA MET A 377 22.99 -4.74 -12.81
C MET A 377 23.58 -5.09 -11.45
N VAL A 378 24.13 -4.10 -10.76
CA VAL A 378 24.77 -4.24 -9.44
C VAL A 378 23.77 -3.85 -8.36
N ILE A 379 23.55 -4.79 -7.44
CA ILE A 379 22.62 -4.65 -6.31
C ILE A 379 23.38 -4.93 -5.02
N GLU A 380 23.22 -4.06 -4.02
CA GLU A 380 23.79 -4.23 -2.68
C GLU A 380 22.68 -4.12 -1.63
N GLU A 381 22.62 -5.08 -0.69
CA GLU A 381 21.50 -5.26 0.26
C GLU A 381 21.07 -4.00 1.02
N ASN A 382 22.03 -3.16 1.42
CA ASN A 382 21.79 -1.97 2.24
C ASN A 382 21.95 -0.66 1.45
N SER A 383 22.09 -0.75 0.13
CA SER A 383 22.42 0.39 -0.70
C SER A 383 21.19 1.16 -1.17
N TRP A 384 21.29 2.48 -1.17
CA TRP A 384 20.30 3.38 -1.74
C TRP A 384 20.42 3.52 -3.26
N ILE A 385 21.30 2.72 -3.88
CA ILE A 385 21.53 2.75 -5.31
C ILE A 385 21.49 1.36 -5.92
N ILE A 386 20.97 1.28 -7.14
CA ILE A 386 21.11 0.15 -8.03
C ILE A 386 21.71 0.66 -9.34
N SER A 387 22.82 0.06 -9.74
CA SER A 387 23.54 0.51 -10.93
C SER A 387 23.32 -0.45 -12.09
N HIS A 388 22.87 0.10 -13.21
CA HIS A 388 22.84 -0.57 -14.51
C HIS A 388 24.08 -0.17 -15.30
N ASN A 389 24.92 -1.13 -15.66
CA ASN A 389 26.18 -0.89 -16.37
C ASN A 389 26.09 -1.52 -17.76
N TYR A 390 25.95 -0.69 -18.78
CA TYR A 390 25.67 -1.15 -20.14
C TYR A 390 26.95 -1.38 -20.93
N TYR A 391 27.02 -2.52 -21.62
CA TYR A 391 28.17 -2.95 -22.40
C TYR A 391 27.78 -3.46 -23.78
N ARG A 392 28.66 -3.21 -24.75
CA ARG A 392 28.63 -3.82 -26.07
C ARG A 392 29.95 -4.55 -26.32
N GLY A 393 29.90 -5.87 -26.30
CA GLY A 393 31.14 -6.66 -26.22
C GLY A 393 31.89 -6.31 -24.94
N ASN A 394 33.11 -5.80 -25.06
CA ASN A 394 33.94 -5.35 -23.94
C ASN A 394 33.90 -3.83 -23.74
N GLU A 395 33.20 -3.09 -24.60
CA GLU A 395 33.09 -1.64 -24.51
C GLU A 395 31.99 -1.26 -23.52
N TRP A 396 32.33 -0.45 -22.53
CA TRP A 396 31.36 0.16 -21.62
C TRP A 396 30.70 1.38 -22.29
N LEU A 397 29.38 1.36 -22.37
CA LEU A 397 28.58 2.40 -23.02
C LEU A 397 28.20 3.53 -22.05
N GLY A 398 28.20 3.24 -20.75
CA GLY A 398 27.74 4.15 -19.70
C GLY A 398 26.96 3.43 -18.61
N SER A 399 26.65 4.15 -17.54
CA SER A 399 25.91 3.64 -16.40
C SER A 399 24.69 4.50 -16.10
N TYR A 400 23.60 3.82 -15.73
CA TYR A 400 22.38 4.41 -15.20
C TYR A 400 22.25 3.98 -13.74
N ILE A 401 22.33 4.93 -12.83
CA ILE A 401 22.32 4.67 -11.38
C ILE A 401 20.98 5.12 -10.83
N ASN A 402 20.15 4.14 -10.50
CA ASN A 402 18.85 4.37 -9.90
C ASN A 402 18.99 4.67 -8.42
N ILE A 403 18.37 5.75 -7.95
CA ILE A 403 18.27 6.04 -6.52
C ILE A 403 16.98 5.44 -5.98
N ASN A 404 17.13 4.50 -5.06
CA ASN A 404 16.04 3.69 -4.54
C ASN A 404 16.17 3.50 -3.02
N THR A 405 15.10 3.03 -2.40
CA THR A 405 15.19 2.45 -1.05
C THR A 405 15.97 1.14 -1.07
N PRO A 406 16.67 0.76 0.02
CA PRO A 406 17.46 -0.46 0.06
C PRO A 406 16.73 -1.70 -0.46
N PRO A 407 17.34 -2.47 -1.38
CA PRO A 407 16.67 -3.57 -2.06
C PRO A 407 16.44 -4.77 -1.15
N GLU A 408 15.23 -5.33 -1.20
CA GLU A 408 14.92 -6.62 -0.60
C GLU A 408 15.41 -7.75 -1.52
N ILE A 409 16.53 -8.38 -1.14
CA ILE A 409 17.00 -9.63 -1.75
C ILE A 409 16.20 -10.79 -1.15
N LEU A 410 15.42 -11.48 -1.98
CA LEU A 410 14.53 -12.59 -1.60
C LEU A 410 14.78 -13.82 -2.50
N PRO A 411 14.27 -15.01 -2.16
CA PRO A 411 14.36 -16.17 -3.04
C PRO A 411 13.72 -15.94 -4.41
N GLY A 412 14.53 -16.02 -5.46
CA GLY A 412 14.17 -15.83 -6.87
C GLY A 412 13.77 -14.41 -7.25
N THR A 413 13.84 -13.44 -6.33
CA THR A 413 13.31 -12.09 -6.55
C THR A 413 14.16 -11.04 -5.84
N ILE A 414 14.49 -9.96 -6.55
CA ILE A 414 14.98 -8.72 -5.96
C ILE A 414 13.90 -7.67 -6.13
N LYS A 415 13.58 -6.95 -5.06
CA LYS A 415 12.52 -5.94 -5.05
C LYS A 415 13.01 -4.66 -4.39
N TYR A 416 12.69 -3.52 -4.98
CA TYR A 416 13.02 -2.21 -4.42
C TYR A 416 11.94 -1.18 -4.75
N HIS A 417 11.92 -0.09 -3.98
CA HIS A 417 11.06 1.06 -4.25
C HIS A 417 11.89 2.19 -4.80
N ASP A 418 11.50 2.65 -5.98
CA ASP A 418 12.13 3.70 -6.76
C ASP A 418 11.82 5.08 -6.18
N LEU A 419 12.80 5.99 -6.25
CA LEU A 419 12.66 7.38 -5.80
C LEU A 419 12.69 8.37 -6.96
N LEU A 420 12.54 7.91 -8.21
CA LEU A 420 12.31 8.74 -9.41
C LEU A 420 13.47 9.66 -9.79
N ILE A 421 14.60 9.58 -9.11
CA ILE A 421 15.78 10.39 -9.40
C ILE A 421 16.91 9.43 -9.75
N ASP A 422 17.62 9.74 -10.81
CA ASP A 422 18.69 8.89 -11.33
C ASP A 422 19.94 9.70 -11.63
N VAL A 423 21.08 9.03 -11.61
CA VAL A 423 22.36 9.61 -12.05
C VAL A 423 22.86 8.86 -13.28
N ILE A 424 23.12 9.63 -14.33
CA ILE A 424 23.67 9.12 -15.59
C ILE A 424 25.16 9.36 -15.58
N VAL A 425 25.93 8.33 -15.95
CA VAL A 425 27.39 8.43 -16.14
C VAL A 425 27.73 7.95 -17.55
N LYS A 426 28.17 8.87 -18.41
CA LYS A 426 28.55 8.56 -19.79
C LYS A 426 29.92 7.90 -19.86
N ASN A 427 30.17 7.20 -20.96
CA ASN A 427 31.48 6.65 -21.29
C ASN A 427 32.59 7.72 -21.41
N THR A 428 32.23 8.99 -21.63
CA THR A 428 33.12 10.15 -21.61
C THR A 428 33.54 10.60 -20.21
N GLY A 429 32.90 10.09 -19.15
CA GLY A 429 33.10 10.53 -17.76
C GLY A 429 32.22 11.70 -17.33
N GLU A 430 31.43 12.27 -18.23
CA GLU A 430 30.37 13.21 -17.88
C GLU A 430 29.29 12.52 -17.03
N ALA A 431 28.80 13.21 -16.01
CA ALA A 431 27.71 12.71 -15.19
C ALA A 431 26.75 13.85 -14.81
N TYR A 432 25.47 13.52 -14.69
CA TYR A 432 24.41 14.45 -14.31
C TYR A 432 23.23 13.70 -13.72
N ILE A 433 22.44 14.44 -12.93
CA ILE A 433 21.17 13.98 -12.36
C ILE A 433 20.06 14.18 -13.41
N ILE A 434 19.12 13.24 -13.48
CA ILE A 434 17.88 13.37 -14.25
C ILE A 434 16.67 13.19 -13.32
N ASP A 435 15.50 13.65 -13.80
CA ASP A 435 14.18 13.44 -13.18
C ASP A 435 13.97 14.01 -11.76
N GLU A 436 14.81 14.96 -11.34
CA GLU A 436 14.65 15.69 -10.06
C GLU A 436 13.27 16.38 -9.92
N GLU A 437 12.73 16.92 -11.01
CA GLU A 437 11.38 17.52 -11.03
C GLU A 437 10.25 16.48 -10.91
N GLU A 438 10.45 15.24 -11.38
CA GLU A 438 9.49 14.16 -11.18
C GLU A 438 9.43 13.81 -9.68
N LEU A 439 10.58 13.57 -9.05
CA LEU A 439 10.69 13.34 -7.61
C LEU A 439 10.00 14.48 -6.81
N LYS A 440 10.29 15.73 -7.16
CA LYS A 440 9.71 16.92 -6.51
C LYS A 440 8.19 16.96 -6.65
N THR A 441 7.63 16.59 -7.80
CA THR A 441 6.18 16.52 -8.02
C THR A 441 5.51 15.55 -7.04
N TYR A 442 6.11 14.38 -6.76
CA TYR A 442 5.56 13.42 -5.80
C TYR A 442 5.75 13.85 -4.34
N TYR A 443 6.81 14.62 -4.04
CA TYR A 443 6.99 15.25 -2.74
C TYR A 443 5.92 16.35 -2.49
N GLU A 444 5.67 17.23 -3.45
CA GLU A 444 4.64 18.28 -3.35
C GLU A 444 3.22 17.71 -3.22
N LYS A 445 2.95 16.56 -3.86
CA LYS A 445 1.71 15.80 -3.67
C LYS A 445 1.62 15.08 -2.31
N GLY A 446 2.68 15.12 -1.51
CA GLY A 446 2.77 14.48 -0.19
C GLY A 446 2.84 12.95 -0.24
N ILE A 447 3.14 12.36 -1.40
CA ILE A 447 3.26 10.91 -1.61
C ILE A 447 4.59 10.40 -1.11
N ILE A 448 5.68 11.11 -1.45
CA ILE A 448 7.00 10.86 -0.91
C ILE A 448 7.16 11.75 0.34
N PRO A 449 7.37 11.18 1.54
CA PRO A 449 7.60 11.97 2.74
C PRO A 449 8.96 12.69 2.67
N GLU A 450 9.07 13.79 3.40
CA GLU A 450 10.25 14.65 3.41
C GLU A 450 11.57 13.90 3.67
N LYS A 451 11.56 12.91 4.59
CA LYS A 451 12.74 12.09 4.88
C LYS A 451 13.22 11.29 3.66
N LEU A 452 12.32 10.72 2.87
CA LEU A 452 12.69 10.03 1.63
C LEU A 452 13.14 11.01 0.56
N TYR A 453 12.45 12.13 0.39
CA TYR A 453 12.83 13.17 -0.58
C TYR A 453 14.24 13.70 -0.33
N ARG A 454 14.53 14.14 0.90
CA ARG A 454 15.86 14.64 1.27
C ARG A 454 16.94 13.58 1.10
N LYS A 455 16.66 12.33 1.48
CA LYS A 455 17.63 11.24 1.34
C LYS A 455 17.91 10.92 -0.13
N ALA A 456 16.90 10.94 -0.99
CA ALA A 456 17.08 10.71 -2.43
C ALA A 456 18.02 11.77 -3.05
N LEU A 457 17.80 13.05 -2.73
CA LEU A 457 18.66 14.15 -3.20
C LEU A 457 20.09 14.05 -2.67
N GLU A 458 20.25 13.71 -1.38
CA GLU A 458 21.56 13.51 -0.75
C GLU A 458 22.34 12.40 -1.46
N VAL A 459 21.70 11.24 -1.70
CA VAL A 459 22.34 10.11 -2.37
C VAL A 459 22.65 10.44 -3.83
N ALA A 460 21.75 11.09 -4.56
CA ALA A 460 21.99 11.51 -5.95
C ALA A 460 23.22 12.43 -6.06
N LYS A 461 23.34 13.42 -5.17
CA LYS A 461 24.50 14.32 -5.10
C LYS A 461 25.79 13.57 -4.74
N TYR A 462 25.72 12.70 -3.73
CA TYR A 462 26.86 11.87 -3.34
C TYR A 462 27.37 11.01 -4.50
N VAL A 463 26.46 10.37 -5.25
CA VAL A 463 26.81 9.55 -6.42
C VAL A 463 27.48 10.40 -7.50
N LEU A 464 26.94 11.59 -7.77
CA LEU A 464 27.49 12.51 -8.77
C LEU A 464 28.92 12.96 -8.41
N GLU A 465 29.17 13.27 -7.14
CA GLU A 465 30.49 13.68 -6.62
C GLU A 465 31.50 12.53 -6.58
N ASN A 466 31.04 11.29 -6.39
CA ASN A 466 31.89 10.10 -6.21
C ASN A 466 31.88 9.15 -7.41
N LYS A 467 31.48 9.63 -8.59
CA LYS A 467 31.32 8.82 -9.82
C LYS A 467 32.52 7.95 -10.16
N ASP A 468 33.76 8.43 -9.94
CA ASP A 468 34.98 7.70 -10.28
C ASP A 468 35.35 6.60 -9.27
N SER A 469 34.93 6.76 -8.02
CA SER A 469 35.08 5.73 -6.97
C SER A 469 34.01 4.66 -7.11
N LEU A 470 32.77 5.08 -7.37
CA LEU A 470 31.66 4.16 -7.65
C LEU A 470 31.93 3.38 -8.93
N ARG A 471 32.47 4.01 -9.97
CA ARG A 471 32.93 3.32 -11.18
C ARG A 471 33.87 2.13 -10.88
N ARG A 472 34.80 2.26 -9.93
CA ARG A 472 35.72 1.16 -9.56
C ARG A 472 35.10 0.05 -8.71
N ASN A 473 34.09 0.37 -7.90
CA ASN A 473 33.38 -0.62 -7.10
C ASN A 473 32.20 -1.29 -7.83
N THR A 474 31.78 -0.72 -8.97
CA THR A 474 30.56 -1.10 -9.72
C THR A 474 30.86 -1.63 -11.13
N LEU A 475 32.08 -1.42 -11.65
CA LEU A 475 32.58 -2.12 -12.83
C LEU A 475 33.41 -3.34 -12.38
N LEU A 476 33.25 -4.44 -13.11
CA LEU A 476 34.00 -5.70 -12.95
C LEU A 476 35.52 -5.49 -12.98
#